data_AF-H1YI03-F1
#
_entry.id   AF-H1YI03-F1
#
_cell.length_a   1.000
_cell.length_b   1.000
_cell.length_c   1.000
_cell.angle_alpha   90.00
_cell.angle_beta   90.00
_cell.angle_gamma   90.00
#
_symmetry.space_group_name_H-M   'P 1'
#
loop_
_entity.id
_entity.type
_entity.pdbx_description
1 polymer ?
#
loop_
_entity_poly.entity_id
_entity_poly.type
_entity_poly.pdbx_seq_one_letter_code
_entity_poly.pdbx_strand_id
1 'polypeptide(L)'
;MFLSNENITESQIEQERKDWEFFPHNLSEKEILNPLAVIKRFFKRITLKQYKEYLHEWLRIALSDKAVLETLTAREVIEVYDNLRKLYSATWLIHQRKCR
;
A
#
# COMPACT_ATOMS: atom_id res chain seq x y z
N MET A 1 12.14 15.01 14.61
CA MET A 1 10.83 15.69 14.72
C MET A 1 9.76 14.71 14.24
N PHE A 2 9.25 13.86 15.13
CA PHE A 2 8.27 12.83 14.77
C PHE A 2 6.86 13.41 14.89
N LEU A 3 6.14 13.25 13.80
CA LEU A 3 4.82 13.79 13.46
C LEU A 3 3.82 13.70 14.61
N SER A 4 3.10 14.80 14.80
CA SER A 4 2.00 14.99 15.73
C SER A 4 0.97 13.86 15.59
N ASN A 5 0.66 13.21 16.72
CA ASN A 5 -0.62 12.52 16.91
C ASN A 5 -1.70 13.61 16.94
N GLU A 6 -2.07 14.14 15.79
CA GLU A 6 -3.38 14.77 15.68
C GLU A 6 -4.40 13.65 15.81
N ASN A 7 -5.29 13.76 16.79
CA ASN A 7 -6.38 12.82 16.96
C ASN A 7 -7.35 12.99 15.78
N ILE A 8 -7.07 12.30 14.67
CA ILE A 8 -7.95 12.27 13.50
C ILE A 8 -9.29 11.71 13.96
N THR A 9 -10.34 12.52 13.80
CA THR A 9 -11.69 12.14 14.22
C THR A 9 -12.43 11.42 13.10
N GLU A 10 -13.45 10.64 13.45
CA GLU A 10 -14.33 10.00 12.46
C GLU A 10 -15.02 11.03 11.55
N SER A 11 -15.41 12.18 12.11
CA SER A 11 -16.01 13.30 11.35
C SER A 11 -15.03 13.85 10.30
N GLN A 12 -13.75 13.99 10.65
CA GLN A 12 -12.73 14.39 9.69
C GLN A 12 -12.59 13.35 8.57
N ILE A 13 -12.54 12.06 8.88
CA ILE A 13 -12.44 10.99 7.87
C ILE A 13 -13.66 10.99 6.93
N GLU A 14 -14.85 11.22 7.46
CA GLU A 14 -16.07 11.30 6.67
C GLU A 14 -16.05 12.52 5.72
N GLN A 15 -15.51 13.65 6.19
CA GLN A 15 -15.32 14.80 5.33
C GLN A 15 -14.24 14.55 4.26
N GLU A 16 -13.12 13.92 4.61
CA GLU A 16 -12.06 13.51 3.67
C GLU A 16 -12.61 12.58 2.57
N ARG A 17 -13.51 11.65 2.91
CA ARG A 17 -14.18 10.78 1.92
C ARG A 17 -15.04 11.54 0.91
N LYS A 18 -15.65 12.65 1.33
CA LYS A 18 -16.51 13.47 0.47
C LYS A 18 -15.71 14.45 -0.37
N ASP A 19 -14.67 15.03 0.22
CA ASP A 19 -13.89 16.11 -0.40
C ASP A 19 -12.88 15.61 -1.42
N TRP A 20 -12.29 14.42 -1.20
CA TRP A 20 -11.18 13.96 -2.02
C TRP A 20 -11.66 13.18 -3.23
N GLU A 21 -11.15 13.55 -4.40
CA GLU A 21 -11.38 12.81 -5.66
C GLU A 21 -10.96 11.34 -5.55
N PHE A 22 -9.89 11.06 -4.79
CA PHE A 22 -9.46 9.71 -4.47
C PHE A 22 -9.38 9.50 -2.95
N PHE A 23 -10.20 8.58 -2.46
CA PHE A 23 -10.14 8.08 -1.08
C PHE A 23 -9.74 6.59 -1.05
N PRO A 24 -8.78 6.18 -0.20
CA PRO A 24 -8.28 4.81 -0.20
C PRO A 24 -9.25 3.82 0.47
N HIS A 25 -10.08 3.14 -0.35
CA HIS A 25 -11.03 2.12 0.12
C HIS A 25 -10.42 0.75 0.47
N ASN A 26 -9.17 0.51 0.08
CA ASN A 26 -8.41 -0.71 0.36
C ASN A 26 -7.69 -0.68 1.72
N LEU A 27 -7.84 0.40 2.49
CA LEU A 27 -7.35 0.51 3.87
C LEU A 27 -8.52 0.32 4.84
N SER A 28 -8.30 -0.45 5.89
CA SER A 28 -9.20 -0.53 7.04
C SER A 28 -9.21 0.78 7.82
N GLU A 29 -10.23 1.01 8.64
CA GLU A 29 -10.35 2.21 9.48
C GLU A 29 -9.11 2.44 10.36
N LYS A 30 -8.56 1.36 10.95
CA LYS A 30 -7.32 1.42 11.74
C LYS A 30 -6.11 1.87 10.92
N GLU A 31 -6.06 1.48 9.65
CA GLU A 31 -5.01 1.87 8.71
C GLU A 31 -5.21 3.30 8.20
N ILE A 32 -6.44 3.76 8.05
CA ILE A 32 -6.78 5.16 7.72
C ILE A 32 -6.40 6.08 8.90
N LEU A 33 -6.67 5.66 10.13
CA LEU A 33 -6.28 6.41 11.34
C LEU A 33 -4.75 6.43 11.51
N ASN A 34 -4.06 5.34 11.17
CA ASN A 34 -2.61 5.23 11.31
C ASN A 34 -1.94 4.67 10.04
N PRO A 35 -1.81 5.48 8.97
CA PRO A 35 -1.19 5.04 7.71
C PRO A 35 0.30 4.72 7.87
N LEU A 36 0.99 5.32 8.84
CA LEU A 36 2.39 4.98 9.13
C LEU A 36 2.56 3.53 9.60
N ALA A 37 1.57 2.96 10.30
CA ALA A 37 1.59 1.55 10.66
C ALA A 37 1.52 0.64 9.43
N VAL A 38 0.85 1.06 8.35
CA VAL A 38 0.82 0.34 7.07
C VAL A 38 2.23 0.27 6.48
N ILE A 39 2.93 1.41 6.41
CA ILE A 39 4.31 1.48 5.88
C ILE A 39 5.26 0.62 6.72
N LYS A 40 5.16 0.67 8.05
CA LYS A 40 5.99 -0.18 8.93
C LYS A 40 5.71 -1.67 8.71
N ARG A 41 4.44 -2.05 8.52
CA ARG A 41 4.06 -3.45 8.31
C ARG A 41 4.43 -3.95 6.91
N PHE A 42 4.41 -3.08 5.90
CA PHE A 42 4.80 -3.42 4.52
C PHE A 42 6.19 -4.07 4.47
N PHE A 43 7.15 -3.54 5.23
CA PHE A 43 8.52 -4.07 5.31
C PHE A 43 8.75 -5.16 6.38
N LYS A 44 7.69 -5.58 7.11
CA LYS A 44 7.84 -6.52 8.23
C LYS A 44 8.01 -7.97 7.77
N ARG A 45 7.30 -8.37 6.72
CA ARG A 45 7.30 -9.75 6.20
C ARG A 45 8.11 -9.90 4.92
N ILE A 46 8.11 -8.87 4.08
CA ILE A 46 8.81 -8.84 2.80
C ILE A 46 9.77 -7.66 2.86
N THR A 47 11.06 -7.93 2.69
CA THR A 47 12.09 -6.89 2.66
C THR A 47 12.01 -6.09 1.37
N LEU A 48 12.59 -4.88 1.35
CA LEU A 48 12.68 -4.09 0.13
C LEU A 48 13.41 -4.85 -0.99
N LYS A 49 14.42 -5.65 -0.66
CA LYS A 49 15.14 -6.49 -1.62
C LYS A 49 14.19 -7.52 -2.27
N GLN A 50 13.41 -8.23 -1.45
CA GLN A 50 12.44 -9.20 -1.95
C GLN A 50 11.34 -8.57 -2.80
N TYR A 51 10.83 -7.39 -2.44
CA TYR A 51 9.88 -6.67 -3.32
C TYR A 51 10.49 -6.37 -4.70
N LYS A 52 11.75 -5.94 -4.75
CA LYS A 52 12.44 -5.73 -6.04
C LYS A 52 12.56 -7.03 -6.83
N GLU A 53 12.93 -8.13 -6.17
CA GLU A 53 13.02 -9.45 -6.80
C GLU A 53 11.67 -9.89 -7.38
N TYR A 54 10.57 -9.76 -6.62
CA TYR A 54 9.22 -10.06 -7.11
C TYR A 54 8.85 -9.20 -8.32
N LEU A 55 9.10 -7.89 -8.27
CA LEU A 55 8.77 -6.99 -9.39
C LEU A 55 9.59 -7.29 -10.65
N HIS A 56 10.87 -7.63 -10.49
CA HIS A 56 11.71 -8.06 -11.61
C HIS A 56 11.23 -9.38 -12.21
N GLU A 57 10.84 -10.34 -11.38
CA GLU A 57 10.31 -11.61 -11.84
C GLU A 57 8.96 -11.44 -12.56
N TRP A 58 8.07 -10.58 -12.03
CA TRP A 58 6.80 -10.25 -12.70
C TRP A 58 7.02 -9.63 -14.07
N LEU A 59 7.96 -8.69 -14.17
CA LEU A 59 8.32 -8.06 -15.44
C LEU A 59 8.89 -9.10 -16.42
N ARG A 60 9.81 -9.96 -15.96
CA ARG A 60 10.41 -11.02 -16.77
C ARG A 60 9.35 -11.99 -17.30
N ILE A 61 8.40 -12.36 -16.47
CA ILE A 61 7.28 -13.24 -16.83
C ILE A 61 6.36 -12.56 -17.85
N ALA A 62 5.95 -11.32 -17.60
CA ALA A 62 5.03 -10.60 -18.47
C ALA A 62 5.59 -10.36 -19.89
N LEU A 63 6.93 -10.33 -20.02
CA LEU A 63 7.63 -10.16 -21.29
C LEU A 63 8.08 -11.49 -21.94
N SER A 64 7.81 -12.64 -21.31
CA SER A 64 8.23 -13.94 -21.82
C SER A 64 7.16 -14.55 -22.72
N ASP A 65 7.56 -14.95 -23.93
CA ASP A 65 6.71 -15.70 -24.87
C ASP A 65 6.49 -17.17 -24.45
N LYS A 66 7.22 -17.65 -23.44
CA LYS A 66 7.07 -19.00 -22.90
C LYS A 66 5.96 -19.04 -21.86
N ALA A 67 5.07 -20.03 -21.96
CA ALA A 67 4.14 -20.39 -20.89
C ALA A 67 4.94 -20.56 -19.58
N VAL A 68 4.55 -19.79 -18.57
CA VAL A 68 5.27 -19.67 -17.30
C VAL A 68 5.32 -21.05 -16.65
N LEU A 69 6.51 -21.65 -16.61
CA LEU A 69 6.79 -22.73 -15.64
C LEU A 69 6.63 -22.11 -14.25
N GLU A 70 5.76 -22.70 -13.44
CA GLU A 70 5.25 -22.23 -12.14
C GLU A 70 6.35 -21.79 -11.15
N THR A 71 6.93 -20.59 -11.33
CA THR A 71 7.89 -20.03 -10.36
C THR A 71 7.21 -19.19 -9.28
N LEU A 72 6.00 -18.67 -9.55
CA LEU A 72 5.23 -17.87 -8.61
C LEU A 72 3.81 -18.43 -8.48
N THR A 73 3.40 -18.66 -7.24
CA THR A 73 2.01 -19.01 -6.96
C THR A 73 1.11 -17.79 -7.10
N ALA A 74 -0.15 -18.00 -7.51
CA ALA A 74 -1.15 -16.93 -7.55
C ALA A 74 -1.27 -16.21 -6.19
N ARG A 75 -1.09 -16.94 -5.09
CA ARG A 75 -1.09 -16.39 -3.73
C ARG A 75 0.04 -15.38 -3.50
N GLU A 76 1.26 -15.69 -3.91
CA GLU A 76 2.41 -14.77 -3.77
C GLU A 76 2.21 -13.52 -4.61
N VAL A 77 1.67 -13.69 -5.83
CA VAL A 77 1.36 -12.56 -6.72
C VAL A 77 0.35 -11.62 -6.06
N ILE A 78 -0.76 -12.18 -5.57
CA ILE A 78 -1.83 -11.42 -4.91
C ILE A 78 -1.31 -10.73 -3.64
N GLU A 79 -0.53 -11.42 -2.79
CA GLU A 79 -0.02 -10.85 -1.54
C GLU A 79 0.90 -9.64 -1.79
N VAL A 80 1.84 -9.76 -2.72
CA VAL A 80 2.75 -8.65 -3.06
C VAL A 80 1.97 -7.50 -3.70
N TYR A 81 1.01 -7.78 -4.57
CA TYR A 81 0.18 -6.78 -5.25
C TYR A 81 -0.67 -5.98 -4.26
N ASP A 82 -1.37 -6.66 -3.36
CA ASP A 82 -2.21 -6.02 -2.36
C ASP A 82 -1.38 -5.18 -1.37
N ASN A 83 -0.21 -5.68 -0.99
CA ASN A 83 0.71 -4.91 -0.14
C ASN A 83 1.18 -3.62 -0.83
N LEU A 84 1.51 -3.67 -2.13
CA LEU A 84 1.90 -2.48 -2.90
C LEU A 84 0.74 -1.47 -3.01
N ARG A 85 -0.47 -1.94 -3.29
CA ARG A 85 -1.67 -1.08 -3.32
C ARG A 85 -1.89 -0.37 -1.99
N LYS A 86 -1.76 -1.09 -0.87
CA LYS A 86 -1.89 -0.51 0.48
C LYS A 86 -0.78 0.51 0.77
N LEU A 87 0.44 0.25 0.30
CA LEU A 87 1.55 1.21 0.42
C LEU A 87 1.22 2.53 -0.29
N TYR A 88 0.82 2.49 -1.56
CA TYR A 88 0.46 3.70 -2.32
C TYR A 88 -0.67 4.48 -1.64
N SER A 89 -1.68 3.76 -1.16
CA SER A 89 -2.85 4.33 -0.49
C SER A 89 -2.49 5.01 0.82
N ALA A 90 -1.63 4.39 1.63
CA ALA A 90 -1.16 4.98 2.88
C ALA A 90 -0.26 6.20 2.63
N THR A 91 0.61 6.15 1.61
CA THR A 91 1.46 7.29 1.22
C THR A 91 0.63 8.45 0.69
N TRP A 92 -0.38 8.19 -0.15
CA TRP A 92 -1.34 9.20 -0.60
C TRP A 92 -2.03 9.87 0.59
N LEU A 93 -2.53 9.08 1.54
CA LEU A 93 -3.21 9.59 2.73
C LEU A 93 -2.32 10.52 3.56
N ILE A 94 -1.05 10.14 3.75
CA ILE A 94 -0.05 10.96 4.45
C ILE A 94 0.23 12.25 3.68
N HIS A 95 0.39 12.17 2.37
CA HIS A 95 0.65 13.33 1.52
C HIS A 95 -0.53 14.32 1.57
N GLN A 96 -1.75 13.84 1.36
CA GLN A 96 -2.95 14.66 1.28
C GLN A 96 -3.25 15.40 2.61
N ARG A 97 -2.99 14.74 3.76
CA ARG A 97 -3.15 15.37 5.08
C ARG A 97 -2.05 16.36 5.44
N LYS A 98 -0.84 16.20 4.89
CA LYS A 98 0.30 17.10 5.12
C LYS A 98 0.32 18.33 4.21
N CYS A 99 -0.26 18.21 3.03
CA CYS A 99 -0.28 19.25 2.00
C CYS A 99 -1.59 20.07 1.99
N ARG A 100 -2.46 19.87 2.98
CA ARG A 100 -3.51 20.84 3.36
C ARG A 100 -2.90 21.93 4.24
#